data_AF-A0A946W7E6-F1
#
_entry.id   AF-A0A946W7E6-F1
#
_cell.length_a   1.000
_cell.length_b   1.000
_cell.length_c   1.000
_cell.angle_alpha   90.00
_cell.angle_beta   90.00
_cell.angle_gamma   90.00
#
_symmetry.space_group_name_H-M   'P 1'
#
loop_
_entity.id
_entity.type
_entity.pdbx_description
1 polymer ?
#
loop_
_entity_poly.entity_id
_entity_poly.type
_entity_poly.pdbx_seq_one_letter_code
_entity_poly.pdbx_strand_id
1 'polypeptide(L)'
;MTYIVKEIYLTIQGEGVQTGVPAVFLRFSGCNLWSGREVDRKEAICKFCDTDFIGFNGLNGGKFNTADELAAVVEKIGVKSAQKWVVCTGGEPLLQLDSALIHALHSKDFKIAVETNGTIKAPKGLDWICVSPKANTEIKQNFGNELKLVYPQTENEPRKYENMDFDFFCLQPRDDSYLGKGKLSHEKAAIDFCLRNPKWRLSIQSHKYLGIA
;
A
#
# COMPACT_ATOMS: atom_id res chain seq x y z
N MET A 1 -15.27 -14.76 -7.68
CA MET A 1 -15.00 -14.29 -6.30
C MET A 1 -15.69 -12.95 -6.12
N THR A 2 -16.23 -12.65 -4.94
CA THR A 2 -16.77 -11.31 -4.65
C THR A 2 -15.67 -10.45 -4.04
N TYR A 3 -15.54 -9.20 -4.51
CA TYR A 3 -14.59 -8.21 -4.01
C TYR A 3 -15.34 -7.18 -3.15
N ILE A 4 -14.82 -6.89 -1.96
CA ILE A 4 -15.33 -5.89 -1.03
C ILE A 4 -14.32 -4.74 -1.02
N VAL A 5 -14.75 -3.59 -1.53
CA VAL A 5 -13.90 -2.43 -1.80
C VAL A 5 -14.37 -1.26 -0.95
N LYS A 6 -13.45 -0.69 -0.16
CA LYS A 6 -13.67 0.48 0.67
C LYS A 6 -13.97 1.69 -0.20
N GLU A 7 -13.10 1.96 -1.17
CA GLU A 7 -13.18 3.13 -2.04
C GLU A 7 -12.31 2.96 -3.30
N ILE A 8 -12.66 3.71 -4.34
CA ILE A 8 -11.95 3.81 -5.60
C ILE A 8 -11.89 5.28 -6.03
N TYR A 9 -10.70 5.83 -6.24
CA TYR A 9 -10.54 7.25 -6.56
C TYR A 9 -9.30 7.53 -7.40
N LEU A 10 -9.31 8.62 -8.16
CA LEU A 10 -8.17 9.10 -8.94
C LEU A 10 -7.33 10.05 -8.10
N THR A 11 -6.03 9.82 -8.03
CA THR A 11 -5.09 10.73 -7.39
C THR A 11 -3.68 10.57 -7.99
N ILE A 12 -2.68 11.18 -7.34
CA ILE A 12 -1.26 10.97 -7.59
C ILE A 12 -0.73 10.02 -6.51
N GLN A 13 -0.02 8.96 -6.90
CA GLN A 13 0.71 8.11 -5.96
C GLN A 13 1.63 8.99 -5.12
N GLY A 14 1.40 9.00 -3.81
CA GLY A 14 2.07 9.89 -2.89
C GLY A 14 3.28 9.29 -2.20
N GLU A 15 3.58 8.01 -2.42
CA GLU A 15 4.61 7.26 -1.71
C GLU A 15 5.51 6.44 -2.66
N GLY A 16 6.69 6.07 -2.16
CA GLY A 16 7.60 5.13 -2.80
C GLY A 16 8.25 5.66 -4.08
N VAL A 17 8.80 4.74 -4.86
CA VAL A 17 9.53 5.09 -6.10
C VAL A 17 8.58 5.62 -7.18
N GLN A 18 7.30 5.26 -7.11
CA GLN A 18 6.27 5.74 -8.03
C GLN A 18 5.61 7.07 -7.58
N THR A 19 6.17 7.76 -6.58
CA THR A 19 5.68 9.08 -6.15
C THR A 19 5.57 10.03 -7.36
N GLY A 20 4.41 10.67 -7.52
CA GLY A 20 4.14 11.61 -8.63
C GLY A 20 3.39 10.99 -9.82
N VAL A 21 3.22 9.67 -9.88
CA VAL A 21 2.48 9.00 -10.97
C VAL A 21 0.97 9.11 -10.74
N PRO A 22 0.18 9.60 -11.73
CA PRO A 22 -1.28 9.54 -11.67
C PRO A 22 -1.78 8.09 -11.68
N ALA A 23 -2.63 7.73 -10.72
CA ALA A 23 -3.17 6.38 -10.60
C ALA A 23 -4.58 6.35 -10.01
N VAL A 24 -5.36 5.34 -10.38
CA VAL A 24 -6.57 4.98 -9.64
C VAL A 24 -6.17 4.17 -8.43
N PHE A 25 -6.53 4.63 -7.24
CA PHE A 25 -6.40 3.83 -6.03
C PHE A 25 -7.62 2.94 -5.90
N LEU A 26 -7.40 1.63 -5.82
CA LEU A 26 -8.39 0.60 -5.56
C LEU A 26 -8.15 0.06 -4.15
N ARG A 27 -8.89 0.57 -3.16
CA ARG A 27 -8.72 0.21 -1.74
C ARG A 27 -9.69 -0.90 -1.36
N PHE A 28 -9.21 -2.13 -1.19
CA PHE A 28 -10.00 -3.23 -0.66
C PHE A 28 -10.35 -3.02 0.82
N SER A 29 -11.37 -3.72 1.29
CA SER A 29 -11.78 -3.72 2.70
C SER A 29 -11.11 -4.85 3.47
N GLY A 30 -10.73 -4.58 4.73
CA GLY A 30 -10.19 -5.58 5.65
C GLY A 30 -8.67 -5.81 5.55
N CYS A 31 -8.08 -6.27 6.65
CA CYS A 31 -6.65 -6.58 6.79
C CYS A 31 -6.47 -7.80 7.70
N ASN A 32 -5.41 -8.58 7.48
CA ASN A 32 -5.07 -9.73 8.31
C ASN A 32 -4.18 -9.37 9.53
N LEU A 33 -3.71 -8.13 9.64
CA LEU A 33 -2.84 -7.67 10.73
C LEU A 33 -3.50 -6.74 11.74
N TRP A 34 -4.70 -6.25 11.42
CA TRP A 34 -5.55 -5.44 12.30
C TRP A 34 -6.99 -5.48 11.80
N SER A 35 -7.97 -5.55 12.70
CA SER A 35 -9.40 -5.54 12.35
C SER A 35 -9.90 -4.22 11.75
N GLY A 36 -9.12 -3.14 11.92
CA GLY A 36 -9.54 -1.78 11.60
C GLY A 36 -10.31 -1.09 12.74
N ARG A 37 -10.69 -1.82 13.79
CA ARG A 37 -11.44 -1.26 14.92
C ARG A 37 -10.46 -0.75 15.97
N GLU A 38 -10.65 0.48 16.42
CA GLU A 38 -9.77 1.12 17.41
C GLU A 38 -9.67 0.33 18.73
N VAL A 39 -10.77 -0.31 19.15
CA VAL A 39 -10.80 -1.18 20.34
C VAL A 39 -9.81 -2.35 20.28
N ASP A 40 -9.45 -2.80 19.08
CA ASP A 40 -8.53 -3.92 18.88
C ASP A 40 -7.08 -3.46 18.62
N ARG A 41 -6.83 -2.17 18.38
CA ARG A 41 -5.53 -1.64 17.91
C ARG A 41 -4.38 -1.99 18.86
N LYS A 42 -4.64 -2.00 20.17
CA LYS A 42 -3.60 -2.28 21.19
C LYS A 42 -3.05 -3.71 21.09
N GLU A 43 -3.92 -4.67 20.75
CA GLU A 43 -3.59 -6.10 20.65
C GLU A 43 -3.32 -6.55 19.19
N ALA A 44 -3.53 -5.65 18.23
CA ALA A 44 -3.25 -5.91 16.82
C ALA A 44 -1.75 -6.09 16.54
N ILE A 45 -1.43 -6.79 15.45
CA ILE A 45 -0.04 -6.89 15.00
C ILE A 45 0.43 -5.55 14.42
N CYS A 46 -0.39 -4.93 13.55
CA CYS A 46 -0.13 -3.60 13.02
C CYS A 46 -0.86 -2.53 13.84
N LYS A 47 -0.12 -1.77 14.66
CA LYS A 47 -0.70 -0.79 15.61
C LYS A 47 -0.72 0.65 15.11
N PHE A 48 0.00 0.94 14.03
CA PHE A 48 0.26 2.29 13.52
C PHE A 48 -0.44 2.59 12.18
N CYS A 49 -1.43 1.78 11.79
CA CYS A 49 -2.18 2.03 10.56
C CYS A 49 -2.95 3.35 10.64
N ASP A 50 -2.81 4.17 9.60
CA ASP A 50 -3.39 5.51 9.42
C ASP A 50 -4.58 5.52 8.45
N THR A 51 -5.06 4.34 8.04
CA THR A 51 -6.03 4.15 6.97
C THR A 51 -7.34 3.57 7.52
N ASP A 52 -8.49 4.14 7.12
CA ASP A 52 -9.79 3.50 7.29
C ASP A 52 -10.05 2.51 6.14
N PHE A 53 -10.11 1.22 6.47
CA PHE A 53 -10.42 0.13 5.53
C PHE A 53 -11.64 -0.70 5.97
N ILE A 54 -12.43 -0.20 6.93
CA ILE A 54 -13.64 -0.91 7.39
C ILE A 54 -14.81 -0.58 6.45
N GLY A 55 -15.53 -1.64 6.06
CA GLY A 55 -16.72 -1.52 5.23
C GLY A 55 -16.41 -1.09 3.80
N PHE A 56 -17.46 -0.72 3.06
CA PHE A 56 -17.43 -0.42 1.62
C PHE A 56 -18.21 0.86 1.32
N ASN A 57 -18.20 1.80 2.26
CA ASN A 57 -18.99 3.03 2.26
C ASN A 57 -18.22 4.27 1.75
N GLY A 58 -16.99 4.10 1.28
CA GLY A 58 -16.19 5.19 0.72
C GLY A 58 -16.59 5.51 -0.72
N LEU A 59 -15.87 6.45 -1.33
CA LEU A 59 -16.13 6.90 -2.70
C LEU A 59 -16.02 5.73 -3.69
N ASN A 60 -17.08 5.46 -4.46
CA ASN A 60 -17.16 4.31 -5.37
C ASN A 60 -16.94 2.94 -4.68
N GLY A 61 -17.06 2.88 -3.34
CA GLY A 61 -17.00 1.64 -2.57
C GLY A 61 -18.21 0.75 -2.82
N GLY A 62 -18.02 -0.56 -2.67
CA GLY A 62 -19.09 -1.51 -2.92
C GLY A 62 -18.68 -2.96 -2.77
N LYS A 63 -19.64 -3.84 -3.04
CA LYS A 63 -19.42 -5.27 -3.28
C LYS A 63 -19.56 -5.54 -4.77
N PHE A 64 -18.52 -6.09 -5.36
CA PHE A 64 -18.45 -6.40 -6.79
C PHE A 64 -18.42 -7.92 -6.94
N ASN A 65 -19.36 -8.47 -7.71
CA ASN A 65 -19.54 -9.92 -7.79
C ASN A 65 -18.56 -10.59 -8.77
N THR A 66 -17.98 -9.80 -9.69
CA THR A 66 -17.03 -10.29 -10.69
C THR A 66 -15.84 -9.34 -10.87
N ALA A 67 -14.76 -9.88 -11.42
CA ALA A 67 -13.55 -9.13 -11.75
C ALA A 67 -13.84 -8.04 -12.81
N ASP A 68 -14.62 -8.39 -13.84
CA ASP A 68 -15.00 -7.47 -14.91
C ASP A 68 -15.84 -6.30 -14.41
N GLU A 69 -16.75 -6.54 -13.45
CA GLU A 69 -17.55 -5.49 -12.83
C GLU A 69 -16.66 -4.46 -12.12
N LEU A 70 -15.72 -4.94 -11.30
CA LEU A 70 -14.79 -4.07 -10.59
C LEU A 70 -13.83 -3.34 -11.55
N ALA A 71 -13.27 -4.05 -12.54
CA ALA A 71 -12.39 -3.47 -13.54
C ALA A 71 -13.10 -2.40 -14.38
N ALA A 72 -14.39 -2.59 -14.70
CA ALA A 72 -15.19 -1.59 -15.40
C ALA A 72 -15.41 -0.32 -14.55
N VAL A 73 -15.54 -0.44 -13.22
CA VAL A 73 -15.59 0.74 -12.34
C VAL A 73 -14.24 1.47 -12.31
N VAL A 74 -13.14 0.75 -12.16
CA VAL A 74 -11.77 1.32 -12.21
C VAL A 74 -11.53 2.06 -13.53
N GLU A 75 -11.92 1.46 -14.66
CA GLU A 75 -11.81 2.09 -15.99
C GLU A 75 -12.60 3.40 -16.07
N LYS A 76 -13.83 3.44 -15.55
CA LYS A 76 -14.70 4.62 -15.57
C LYS A 76 -14.16 5.80 -14.78
N ILE A 77 -13.29 5.58 -13.79
CA ILE A 77 -12.63 6.67 -13.06
C ILE A 77 -11.79 7.55 -14.00
N GLY A 78 -11.24 6.99 -15.08
CA GLY A 78 -10.71 7.75 -16.20
C GLY A 78 -9.35 8.41 -15.97
N VAL A 79 -8.28 7.61 -15.83
CA VAL A 79 -6.89 8.12 -15.85
C VAL A 79 -6.55 8.63 -17.25
N LYS A 80 -6.30 9.94 -17.38
CA LYS A 80 -5.79 10.54 -18.63
C LYS A 80 -4.27 10.51 -18.66
N SER A 81 -3.70 9.33 -18.89
CA SER A 81 -2.25 9.10 -18.99
C SER A 81 -1.94 8.17 -20.16
N ALA A 82 -0.76 8.31 -20.76
CA ALA A 82 -0.27 7.37 -21.78
C ALA A 82 -0.16 5.94 -21.24
N GLN A 83 0.14 5.80 -19.95
CA GLN A 83 0.07 4.55 -19.21
C GLN A 83 -0.90 4.71 -18.05
N LYS A 84 -2.01 3.97 -18.08
CA LYS A 84 -2.96 3.91 -16.97
C LYS A 84 -2.36 3.06 -15.86
N TRP A 85 -2.44 3.54 -14.62
CA TRP A 85 -2.02 2.82 -13.43
C TRP A 85 -3.20 2.65 -12.48
N VAL A 86 -3.29 1.47 -11.88
CA VAL A 86 -4.13 1.19 -10.72
C VAL A 86 -3.24 0.71 -9.58
N VAL A 87 -3.41 1.32 -8.41
CA VAL A 87 -2.74 0.93 -7.17
C VAL A 87 -3.75 0.15 -6.32
N CYS A 88 -3.57 -1.17 -6.28
CA CYS A 88 -4.33 -2.08 -5.43
C CYS A 88 -3.78 -2.00 -3.99
N THR A 89 -4.62 -1.61 -3.05
CA THR A 89 -4.27 -1.40 -1.63
C THR A 89 -5.44 -1.75 -0.71
N GLY A 90 -5.36 -1.47 0.59
CA GLY A 90 -6.49 -1.45 1.53
C GLY A 90 -7.01 -2.80 2.01
N GLY A 91 -7.38 -2.97 3.28
CA GLY A 91 -6.29 -3.04 4.23
C GLY A 91 -5.17 -3.91 3.65
N GLU A 92 -5.32 -5.24 3.62
CA GLU A 92 -4.41 -6.12 2.86
C GLU A 92 -5.02 -6.53 1.51
N PRO A 93 -4.53 -6.02 0.36
CA PRO A 93 -5.12 -6.30 -0.94
C PRO A 93 -5.02 -7.77 -1.36
N LEU A 94 -3.97 -8.50 -0.95
CA LEU A 94 -3.77 -9.89 -1.34
C LEU A 94 -4.73 -10.87 -0.65
N LEU A 95 -5.62 -10.39 0.22
CA LEU A 95 -6.78 -11.17 0.69
C LEU A 95 -7.84 -11.34 -0.40
N GLN A 96 -7.87 -10.46 -1.40
CA GLN A 96 -8.94 -10.39 -2.40
C GLN A 96 -8.43 -10.31 -3.85
N LEU A 97 -7.27 -9.70 -4.09
CA LEU A 97 -6.69 -9.56 -5.42
C LEU A 97 -6.26 -10.93 -5.96
N ASP A 98 -6.92 -11.38 -7.02
CA ASP A 98 -6.71 -12.68 -7.66
C ASP A 98 -6.35 -12.53 -9.14
N SER A 99 -6.02 -13.66 -9.78
CA SER A 99 -5.66 -13.68 -11.21
C SER A 99 -6.80 -13.20 -12.12
N ALA A 100 -8.06 -13.38 -11.73
CA ALA A 100 -9.20 -12.92 -12.53
C ALA A 100 -9.24 -11.39 -12.60
N LEU A 101 -9.08 -10.72 -11.45
CA LEU A 101 -9.04 -9.26 -11.41
C LEU A 101 -7.81 -8.68 -12.10
N ILE A 102 -6.64 -9.34 -11.97
CA ILE A 102 -5.42 -8.93 -12.68
C ILE A 102 -5.65 -8.95 -14.20
N HIS A 103 -6.16 -10.07 -14.74
CA HIS A 103 -6.47 -10.15 -16.17
C HIS A 103 -7.51 -9.13 -16.61
N ALA A 104 -8.56 -8.92 -15.81
CA ALA A 104 -9.61 -7.94 -16.13
C ALA A 104 -9.05 -6.51 -16.20
N LEU A 105 -8.21 -6.10 -15.24
CA LEU A 105 -7.55 -4.78 -15.24
C LEU A 105 -6.57 -4.62 -16.41
N HIS A 106 -5.77 -5.64 -16.69
CA HIS A 106 -4.88 -5.66 -17.86
C HIS A 106 -5.64 -5.54 -19.19
N SER A 107 -6.82 -6.17 -19.31
CA SER A 107 -7.67 -6.04 -20.50
C SER A 107 -8.19 -4.62 -20.74
N LYS A 108 -8.07 -3.74 -19.75
CA LYS A 108 -8.42 -2.31 -19.79
C LYS A 108 -7.20 -1.39 -19.91
N ASP A 109 -6.04 -1.97 -20.25
CA ASP A 109 -4.73 -1.32 -20.41
C ASP A 109 -4.16 -0.69 -19.14
N PHE A 110 -4.58 -1.16 -17.96
CA PHE A 110 -3.95 -0.75 -16.71
C PHE A 110 -2.67 -1.54 -16.47
N LYS A 111 -1.63 -0.86 -15.99
CA LYS A 111 -0.58 -1.48 -15.17
C LYS A 111 -1.02 -1.51 -13.72
N ILE A 112 -0.66 -2.58 -13.03
CA ILE A 112 -1.13 -2.88 -11.68
C ILE A 112 0.03 -2.81 -10.70
N ALA A 113 -0.05 -1.85 -9.78
CA ALA A 113 0.80 -1.80 -8.60
C ALA A 113 0.04 -2.39 -7.40
N VAL A 114 0.74 -3.10 -6.52
CA VAL A 114 0.19 -3.55 -5.23
C VAL A 114 0.97 -2.95 -4.07
N GLU A 115 0.26 -2.51 -3.04
CA GLU A 115 0.80 -2.10 -1.74
C GLU A 115 0.38 -3.15 -0.70
N THR A 116 1.27 -4.09 -0.37
CA THR A 116 0.99 -5.23 0.52
C THR A 116 1.84 -5.20 1.78
N ASN A 117 1.35 -5.79 2.87
CA ASN A 117 2.13 -6.02 4.08
C ASN A 117 3.12 -7.20 3.94
N GLY A 118 3.06 -7.97 2.83
CA GLY A 118 4.02 -9.02 2.49
C GLY A 118 3.78 -10.38 3.13
N THR A 119 2.74 -10.53 3.95
CA THR A 119 2.43 -11.80 4.65
C THR A 119 1.72 -12.84 3.78
N ILE A 120 1.35 -12.45 2.55
CA ILE A 120 0.72 -13.29 1.53
C ILE A 120 1.60 -13.19 0.27
N LYS A 121 1.83 -14.31 -0.43
CA LYS A 121 2.52 -14.27 -1.72
C LYS A 121 1.61 -13.65 -2.77
N ALA A 122 2.15 -12.73 -3.53
CA ALA A 122 1.43 -12.08 -4.61
C ALA A 122 1.15 -13.08 -5.76
N PRO A 123 -0.04 -13.02 -6.37
CA PRO A 123 -0.30 -13.73 -7.63
C PRO A 123 0.61 -13.21 -8.75
N LYS A 124 0.85 -14.05 -9.76
CA LYS A 124 1.60 -13.64 -10.96
C LYS A 124 0.82 -12.58 -11.75
N GLY A 125 1.54 -11.74 -12.50
CA GLY A 125 0.96 -10.75 -13.41
C GLY A 125 0.88 -9.33 -12.86
N LEU A 126 1.35 -9.07 -11.63
CA LEU A 126 1.48 -7.69 -11.14
C LEU A 126 2.68 -7.00 -11.79
N ASP A 127 2.50 -5.75 -12.20
CA ASP A 127 3.53 -4.94 -12.86
C ASP A 127 4.47 -4.25 -11.86
N TRP A 128 3.97 -3.99 -10.64
CA TRP A 128 4.75 -3.40 -9.57
C TRP A 128 4.36 -3.96 -8.20
N ILE A 129 5.31 -4.53 -7.47
CA ILE A 129 5.09 -5.05 -6.11
C ILE A 129 5.83 -4.18 -5.10
N CYS A 130 5.06 -3.46 -4.27
CA CYS A 130 5.56 -2.76 -3.10
C CYS A 130 5.21 -3.54 -1.83
N VAL A 131 6.23 -3.97 -1.09
CA VAL A 131 6.08 -4.67 0.19
C VAL A 131 6.44 -3.74 1.34
N SER A 132 5.50 -3.51 2.24
CA SER A 132 5.72 -2.77 3.48
C SER A 132 5.65 -3.71 4.69
N PRO A 133 6.78 -4.31 5.09
CA PRO A 133 6.78 -5.31 6.15
C PRO A 133 6.44 -4.69 7.52
N LYS A 134 5.76 -5.45 8.36
CA LYS A 134 5.37 -5.07 9.72
C LYS A 134 6.16 -5.89 10.73
N ALA A 135 6.41 -5.33 11.91
CA ALA A 135 7.07 -6.04 12.98
C ALA A 135 6.36 -7.36 13.32
N ASN A 136 7.13 -8.38 13.70
CA ASN A 136 6.62 -9.67 14.18
C ASN A 136 5.70 -10.42 13.19
N THR A 137 5.89 -10.22 11.88
CA THR A 137 5.21 -11.01 10.83
C THR A 137 6.21 -11.78 9.98
N GLU A 138 5.79 -12.96 9.52
CA GLU A 138 6.51 -13.71 8.49
C GLU A 138 6.29 -13.04 7.12
N ILE A 139 7.37 -12.67 6.43
CA ILE A 139 7.31 -12.08 5.09
C ILE A 139 7.40 -13.21 4.05
N LYS A 140 6.26 -13.50 3.42
CA LYS A 140 6.15 -14.53 2.37
C LYS A 140 6.45 -14.00 0.98
N GLN A 141 6.12 -12.73 0.73
CA GLN A 141 6.52 -12.00 -0.47
C GLN A 141 7.86 -11.32 -0.21
N ASN A 142 8.94 -12.08 -0.35
CA ASN A 142 10.32 -11.64 -0.08
C ASN A 142 11.06 -11.21 -1.36
N PHE A 143 10.33 -10.91 -2.42
CA PHE A 143 10.84 -10.37 -3.68
C PHE A 143 9.83 -9.39 -4.28
N GLY A 144 10.27 -8.49 -5.16
CA GLY A 144 9.41 -7.51 -5.82
C GLY A 144 10.19 -6.31 -6.31
N ASN A 145 9.51 -5.19 -6.53
CA ASN A 145 10.15 -3.98 -7.03
C ASN A 145 10.62 -3.08 -5.89
N GLU A 146 9.78 -2.92 -4.87
CA GLU A 146 10.05 -1.99 -3.78
C GLU A 146 9.78 -2.63 -2.42
N LEU A 147 10.75 -2.51 -1.51
CA LEU A 147 10.52 -2.70 -0.09
C LEU A 147 10.44 -1.33 0.58
N LYS A 148 9.25 -0.97 1.07
CA LYS A 148 8.96 0.33 1.70
C LYS A 148 8.63 0.15 3.17
N LEU A 149 9.66 0.20 4.02
CA LEU A 149 9.51 0.01 5.46
C LEU A 149 9.05 1.30 6.14
N VAL A 150 7.90 1.25 6.82
CA VAL A 150 7.49 2.31 7.74
C VAL A 150 8.43 2.33 8.94
N TYR A 151 9.01 3.48 9.25
CA TYR A 151 10.11 3.64 10.19
C TYR A 151 9.92 4.89 11.07
N PRO A 152 10.21 4.82 12.39
CA PRO A 152 10.72 3.67 13.13
C PRO A 152 9.63 2.68 13.58
N GLN A 153 10.03 1.43 13.73
CA GLN A 153 9.30 0.36 14.41
C GLN A 153 10.27 -0.26 15.42
N THR A 154 9.94 -0.25 16.71
CA THR A 154 10.87 -0.66 17.78
C THR A 154 11.39 -2.08 17.59
N GLU A 155 10.53 -2.99 17.17
CA GLU A 155 10.85 -4.41 16.97
C GLU A 155 11.30 -4.74 15.54
N ASN A 156 11.37 -3.74 14.65
CA ASN A 156 11.61 -3.94 13.22
C ASN A 156 12.69 -3.01 12.64
N GLU A 157 13.87 -3.57 12.44
CA GLU A 157 15.03 -2.86 11.93
C GLU A 157 15.18 -3.02 10.42
N PRO A 158 15.55 -1.95 9.68
CA PRO A 158 15.69 -1.99 8.22
C PRO A 158 16.63 -3.10 7.74
N ARG A 159 17.78 -3.29 8.40
CA ARG A 159 18.83 -4.24 7.98
C ARG A 159 18.37 -5.69 7.83
N LYS A 160 17.29 -6.09 8.53
CA LYS A 160 16.69 -7.43 8.44
C LYS A 160 16.25 -7.78 7.00
N TYR A 161 15.97 -6.77 6.20
CA TYR A 161 15.41 -6.93 4.87
C TYR A 161 16.42 -6.78 3.74
N GLU A 162 17.65 -6.36 4.02
CA GLU A 162 18.63 -6.01 2.97
C GLU A 162 19.02 -7.20 2.08
N ASN A 163 18.82 -8.45 2.52
CA ASN A 163 19.12 -9.63 1.72
C ASN A 163 17.91 -10.16 0.92
N MET A 164 16.77 -9.47 0.97
CA MET A 164 15.61 -9.81 0.14
C MET A 164 15.75 -9.28 -1.28
N ASP A 165 15.01 -9.86 -2.22
CA ASP A 165 15.16 -9.64 -3.66
C ASP A 165 14.26 -8.49 -4.14
N PHE A 166 14.66 -7.25 -3.85
CA PHE A 166 13.95 -6.03 -4.25
C PHE A 166 14.86 -5.07 -5.00
N ASP A 167 14.32 -4.41 -6.03
CA ASP A 167 15.04 -3.39 -6.80
C ASP A 167 15.36 -2.14 -5.96
N PHE A 168 14.41 -1.75 -5.08
CA PHE A 168 14.48 -0.53 -4.29
C PHE A 168 14.18 -0.78 -2.80
N PHE A 169 14.95 -0.13 -1.94
CA PHE A 169 14.76 -0.13 -0.49
C PHE A 169 14.45 1.29 -0.02
N CYS A 170 13.28 1.47 0.59
CA CYS A 170 12.74 2.75 1.00
C CYS A 170 12.39 2.75 2.49
N LEU A 171 12.73 3.84 3.19
CA LEU A 171 12.20 4.14 4.52
C LEU A 171 11.16 5.22 4.44
N GLN A 172 9.99 4.94 5.00
CA GLN A 172 8.89 5.88 5.13
C GLN A 172 8.74 6.34 6.58
N PRO A 173 8.88 7.64 6.89
CA PRO A 173 8.60 8.14 8.23
C PRO A 173 7.20 7.72 8.68
N ARG A 174 7.10 7.12 9.87
CA ARG A 174 5.82 6.77 10.49
C ARG A 174 5.05 8.03 10.85
N ASP A 175 3.83 8.16 10.35
CA ASP A 175 2.95 9.26 10.72
C ASP A 175 2.09 8.90 11.92
N ASP A 176 2.34 9.53 13.07
CA ASP A 176 1.54 9.37 14.29
C ASP A 176 0.67 10.60 14.58
N SER A 177 0.49 11.55 13.65
CA SER A 177 -0.26 12.77 13.97
C SER A 177 -1.72 12.50 14.35
N TYR A 178 -2.31 11.43 13.83
CA TYR A 178 -3.66 11.01 14.19
C TYR A 178 -3.77 10.53 15.66
N LEU A 179 -2.63 10.25 16.32
CA LEU A 179 -2.52 9.95 17.75
C LEU A 179 -2.16 11.17 18.59
N GLY A 180 -2.11 12.38 18.01
CA GLY A 180 -1.72 13.61 18.70
C GLY A 180 -0.21 13.71 19.00
N LYS A 181 0.63 12.89 18.36
CA LYS A 181 2.10 12.93 18.51
C LYS A 181 2.75 13.74 17.37
N GLY A 182 3.87 14.40 17.67
CA GLY A 182 4.60 15.22 16.68
C GLY A 182 5.37 14.39 15.64
N LYS A 183 5.31 14.79 14.36
CA LYS A 183 5.91 14.06 13.21
C LYS A 183 7.44 14.15 13.12
N LEU A 184 8.03 15.24 13.62
CA LEU A 184 9.42 15.65 13.32
C LEU A 184 10.48 14.62 13.75
N SER A 185 10.23 13.82 14.79
CA SER A 185 11.20 12.83 15.28
C SER A 185 11.37 11.63 14.34
N HIS A 186 10.29 11.17 13.71
CA HIS A 186 10.32 10.01 12.81
C HIS A 186 10.92 10.37 11.45
N GLU A 187 10.61 11.56 10.93
CA GLU A 187 11.21 12.10 9.71
C GLU A 187 12.73 12.20 9.85
N LYS A 188 13.20 12.81 10.95
CA LYS A 188 14.64 12.91 11.24
C LYS A 188 15.29 11.53 11.34
N ALA A 189 14.65 10.57 12.02
CA ALA A 189 15.19 9.23 12.16
C ALA A 189 15.35 8.52 10.81
N ALA A 190 14.35 8.62 9.92
CA ALA A 190 14.42 8.04 8.59
C ALA A 190 15.49 8.71 7.71
N ILE A 191 15.57 10.05 7.73
CA ILE A 191 16.59 10.83 7.03
C ILE A 191 17.99 10.42 7.50
N ASP A 192 18.22 10.42 8.81
CA ASP A 192 19.51 10.07 9.42
C ASP A 192 19.93 8.65 9.05
N PHE A 193 18.99 7.70 8.98
CA PHE A 193 19.28 6.33 8.58
C PHE A 193 19.66 6.24 7.11
N CYS A 194 18.88 6.84 6.20
CA CYS A 194 19.16 6.82 4.76
C CYS A 194 20.51 7.50 4.43
N LEU A 195 20.84 8.62 5.08
CA LEU A 195 22.12 9.31 4.90
C LEU A 195 23.33 8.45 5.31
N ARG A 196 23.17 7.54 6.28
CA ARG A 196 24.22 6.63 6.74
C ARG A 196 24.23 5.28 6.00
N ASN A 197 23.17 4.95 5.27
CA ASN A 197 22.98 3.64 4.63
C ASN A 197 22.49 3.85 3.18
N PRO A 198 23.40 4.02 2.21
CA PRO A 198 23.06 4.47 0.84
C PRO A 198 22.22 3.48 0.03
N LYS A 199 22.04 2.24 0.53
CA LYS A 199 21.07 1.28 -0.01
C LYS A 199 19.63 1.78 0.14
N TRP A 200 19.35 2.58 1.17
CA TRP A 200 18.02 3.05 1.52
C TRP A 200 17.75 4.45 0.98
N ARG A 201 16.53 4.64 0.48
CA ARG A 201 16.00 5.93 0.01
C ARG A 201 14.88 6.41 0.95
N LEU A 202 14.69 7.71 1.05
CA LEU A 202 13.55 8.25 1.76
C LEU A 202 12.29 8.17 0.88
N SER A 203 11.20 7.64 1.43
CA SER A 203 9.84 7.73 0.87
C SER A 203 9.02 8.63 1.78
N ILE A 204 8.56 9.77 1.27
CA ILE A 204 7.67 10.65 2.04
C ILE A 204 6.21 10.36 1.68
N GLN A 205 5.28 10.64 2.59
CA GLN A 205 3.85 10.62 2.30
C GLN A 205 3.43 11.96 1.68
N SER A 206 3.93 12.25 0.47
CA SER A 206 3.79 13.55 -0.20
C SER A 206 2.34 14.03 -0.31
N HIS A 207 1.40 13.11 -0.53
CA HIS A 207 -0.04 13.39 -0.59
C HIS A 207 -0.56 14.13 0.65
N LYS A 208 -0.03 13.82 1.85
CA LYS A 208 -0.41 14.49 3.10
C LYS A 208 0.04 15.95 3.16
N TYR A 209 1.21 16.27 2.59
CA TYR A 209 1.70 17.66 2.52
C TYR A 209 0.99 18.46 1.44
N LEU A 210 0.61 17.79 0.35
CA LEU A 210 -0.10 18.39 -0.78
C LEU A 210 -1.61 18.55 -0.55
N GLY A 211 -2.16 17.90 0.49
CA GLY A 211 -3.60 17.92 0.77
C GLY A 211 -4.43 17.18 -0.28
N ILE A 212 -3.86 16.15 -0.90
CA ILE A 212 -4.54 15.27 -1.86
C ILE A 212 -4.76 13.89 -1.27
N ALA A 213 -5.74 13.16 -1.81
CA ALA A 213 -6.09 11.80 -1.41
C ALA A 213 -5.04 10.77 -1.83
#